data_AF-A0A7R9SXG0-F1
#
_entry.id   AF-A0A7R9SXG0-F1
#
_cell.length_a   1.000
_cell.length_b   1.000
_cell.length_c   1.000
_cell.angle_alpha   90.00
_cell.angle_beta   90.00
_cell.angle_gamma   90.00
#
_symmetry.space_group_name_H-M   'P 1'
#
loop_
_entity.id
_entity.type
_entity.pdbx_description
1 polymer ?
#
loop_
_entity_poly.entity_id
_entity_poly.type
_entity_poly.pdbx_seq_one_letter_code
_entity_poly.pdbx_strand_id
1 'polypeptide(L)'
;VPADCEILPGALIEVDQAALTGESLPVTMRAGDVAKMGSNVTRGEVEAMVCATGGETFFGKTAALIQSVDEMGHFQKIILRITFGLMGLSIVAVSITLGYLLLHGEDILEAIAFCVVLLIASIPIAMQVVCTTTMALGCRMLADEKAIVTRLTSIEQLA
;
A
#
# COMPACT_ATOMS: atom_id res chain seq x y z
N VAL A 1 -3.48 -9.69 -27.78
CA VAL A 1 -4.39 -8.67 -28.33
C VAL A 1 -3.96 -7.31 -27.79
N PRO A 2 -3.59 -6.35 -28.66
CA PRO A 2 -2.93 -5.10 -28.26
C PRO A 2 -3.88 -4.00 -27.75
N ALA A 3 -5.18 -4.08 -28.04
CA ALA A 3 -6.22 -3.13 -27.65
C ALA A 3 -7.55 -3.88 -27.43
N ASP A 4 -8.62 -3.21 -27.00
CA ASP A 4 -9.94 -3.84 -27.00
C ASP A 4 -10.48 -3.82 -28.43
N CYS A 5 -10.73 -4.99 -29.00
CA CYS A 5 -11.12 -5.13 -30.40
C CYS A 5 -12.42 -5.94 -30.56
N GLU A 6 -13.39 -5.41 -31.29
CA GLU A 6 -14.60 -6.12 -31.70
C GLU A 6 -14.35 -6.94 -32.98
N ILE A 7 -14.72 -8.21 -32.95
CA ILE A 7 -14.44 -9.15 -34.02
C ILE A 7 -15.39 -8.91 -35.21
N LEU A 8 -14.81 -8.77 -36.40
CA LEU A 8 -15.59 -8.57 -37.61
C LEU A 8 -16.22 -9.89 -38.11
N PRO A 9 -17.30 -9.81 -38.90
CA PRO A 9 -17.91 -10.98 -39.52
C PRO A 9 -16.94 -11.71 -40.44
N GLY A 10 -16.93 -13.05 -40.40
CA GLY A 10 -16.23 -13.89 -41.38
C GLY A 10 -15.24 -14.90 -40.83
N ALA A 11 -14.87 -14.81 -39.54
CA ALA A 11 -14.05 -15.83 -38.89
C ALA A 11 -14.35 -15.98 -37.40
N LEU A 12 -13.79 -17.03 -36.81
CA LEU A 12 -13.91 -17.42 -35.41
C LEU A 12 -12.50 -17.56 -34.85
N ILE A 13 -12.26 -17.05 -33.65
CA ILE A 13 -10.97 -17.17 -32.97
C ILE A 13 -11.15 -17.74 -31.57
N GLU A 14 -10.11 -18.39 -31.06
CA GLU A 14 -10.02 -18.77 -29.65
C GLU A 14 -9.06 -17.79 -28.95
N VAL A 15 -9.51 -17.26 -27.82
CA VAL A 15 -8.78 -16.27 -27.04
C VAL A 15 -8.67 -16.72 -25.60
N ASP A 16 -7.44 -16.78 -25.10
CA ASP A 16 -7.13 -16.95 -23.69
C ASP A 16 -7.25 -15.61 -22.96
N GLN A 17 -8.23 -15.54 -22.05
CA GLN A 17 -8.46 -14.40 -21.16
C GLN A 17 -8.11 -14.71 -19.71
N ALA A 18 -7.39 -15.80 -19.41
CA ALA A 18 -7.06 -16.23 -18.05
C ALA A 18 -6.39 -15.13 -17.23
N ALA A 19 -5.54 -14.32 -17.85
CA ALA A 19 -4.87 -13.19 -17.20
C ALA A 19 -5.83 -12.11 -16.67
N LEU A 20 -7.05 -12.00 -17.22
CA LEU A 20 -8.02 -10.95 -16.92
C LEU A 20 -9.25 -11.48 -16.17
N THR A 21 -9.69 -12.70 -16.48
CA THR A 21 -10.90 -13.30 -15.89
C THR A 21 -10.59 -14.37 -14.86
N GLY A 22 -9.37 -14.92 -14.85
CA GLY A 22 -8.99 -16.07 -14.03
C GLY A 22 -9.49 -17.43 -14.57
N GLU A 23 -10.22 -17.43 -15.68
CA GLU A 23 -10.73 -18.66 -16.30
C GLU A 23 -9.65 -19.32 -17.15
N SER A 24 -9.33 -20.59 -16.86
CA SER A 24 -8.22 -21.29 -17.52
C SER A 24 -8.53 -21.79 -18.93
N LEU A 25 -9.80 -21.84 -19.32
CA LEU A 25 -10.22 -22.35 -20.63
C LEU A 25 -10.28 -21.21 -21.65
N PRO A 26 -9.66 -21.37 -22.84
CA PRO A 26 -9.80 -20.42 -23.93
C PRO A 26 -11.28 -20.27 -24.33
N VAL A 27 -11.68 -19.03 -24.57
CA VAL A 27 -13.04 -18.70 -24.98
C VAL A 27 -13.08 -18.55 -26.49
N THR A 28 -14.02 -19.24 -27.12
CA THR A 28 -14.29 -19.11 -28.54
C THR A 28 -15.10 -17.84 -28.80
N MET A 29 -14.54 -16.93 -29.59
CA MET A 29 -15.16 -15.65 -29.91
C MET A 29 -15.68 -15.60 -31.35
N ARG A 30 -16.84 -14.97 -31.53
CA ARG A 30 -17.57 -14.80 -32.79
C ARG A 30 -17.68 -13.32 -33.17
N ALA A 31 -18.22 -13.07 -34.36
CA ALA A 31 -18.51 -11.71 -34.82
C ALA A 31 -19.37 -10.94 -33.81
N GLY A 32 -18.94 -9.73 -33.47
CA GLY A 32 -19.56 -8.88 -32.45
C GLY A 32 -19.03 -9.09 -31.02
N ASP A 33 -18.25 -10.14 -30.76
CA ASP A 33 -17.58 -10.31 -29.47
C ASP A 33 -16.35 -9.39 -29.38
N VAL A 34 -16.06 -8.92 -28.16
CA VAL A 34 -14.94 -8.01 -27.88
C VAL A 34 -13.78 -8.77 -27.25
N ALA A 35 -12.67 -8.87 -27.96
CA ALA A 35 -11.41 -9.36 -27.44
C ALA A 35 -10.72 -8.25 -26.62
N LYS A 36 -10.47 -8.53 -25.33
CA LYS A 36 -9.90 -7.55 -24.39
C LYS A 36 -8.38 -7.40 -24.55
N MET A 37 -7.87 -6.19 -24.38
CA MET A 37 -6.45 -5.88 -24.30
C MET A 37 -5.76 -6.76 -23.24
N GLY A 38 -4.61 -7.35 -23.59
CA GLY A 38 -3.86 -8.24 -22.70
C GLY A 38 -4.24 -9.72 -22.79
N SER A 39 -5.29 -10.06 -23.53
CA SER A 39 -5.63 -11.46 -23.85
C SER A 39 -4.71 -12.02 -24.95
N ASN A 40 -4.52 -13.34 -25.02
CA ASN A 40 -3.71 -13.99 -26.06
C ASN A 40 -4.59 -14.79 -27.03
N VAL A 41 -4.37 -14.65 -28.34
CA VAL A 41 -5.07 -15.48 -29.33
C VAL A 41 -4.38 -16.85 -29.36
N THR A 42 -5.11 -17.90 -29.00
CA THR A 42 -4.57 -19.26 -28.97
C THR A 42 -4.71 -19.93 -30.33
N ARG A 43 -5.77 -19.62 -31.09
CA ARG A 43 -6.04 -20.23 -32.39
C ARG A 43 -6.89 -19.34 -33.29
N GLY A 44 -6.59 -19.38 -34.59
CA GLY A 44 -7.33 -18.66 -35.63
C GLY A 44 -6.71 -17.29 -35.96
N GLU A 45 -7.27 -16.66 -36.98
CA GLU A 45 -6.91 -15.32 -37.45
C GLU A 45 -8.20 -14.62 -37.90
N VAL A 46 -8.36 -13.36 -37.52
CA VAL A 46 -9.53 -12.55 -37.88
C VAL A 46 -9.14 -11.08 -37.91
N GLU A 47 -9.80 -10.32 -38.79
CA GLU A 47 -9.77 -8.87 -38.75
C GLU A 47 -10.73 -8.37 -37.66
N ALA A 48 -10.31 -7.38 -36.89
CA ALA A 48 -11.11 -6.84 -35.79
C ALA A 48 -11.03 -5.32 -35.79
N MET A 49 -12.11 -4.68 -35.36
CA MET A 49 -12.19 -3.23 -35.20
C MET A 49 -11.74 -2.84 -33.80
N VAL A 50 -10.82 -1.89 -33.69
CA VAL A 50 -10.38 -1.38 -32.37
C VAL A 50 -11.47 -0.48 -31.79
N CYS A 51 -11.97 -0.84 -30.60
CA CYS A 51 -13.04 -0.11 -29.92
C CYS A 51 -12.51 0.77 -28.78
N ALA A 52 -11.47 0.34 -28.08
CA ALA A 52 -10.83 1.14 -27.04
C ALA A 52 -9.31 0.91 -26.99
N THR A 53 -8.56 1.96 -26.65
CA THR A 53 -7.09 1.95 -26.55
C THR A 53 -6.62 2.61 -25.25
N GLY A 54 -5.44 2.22 -24.76
CA GLY A 54 -4.84 2.85 -23.59
C GLY A 54 -5.68 2.70 -22.32
N GLY A 55 -5.82 3.78 -21.55
CA GLY A 55 -6.57 3.79 -20.28
C GLY A 55 -8.06 3.49 -20.40
N GLU A 56 -8.64 3.64 -21.60
CA GLU A 56 -10.07 3.36 -21.84
C GLU A 56 -10.39 1.87 -22.03
N THR A 57 -9.36 1.04 -22.24
CA THR A 57 -9.51 -0.41 -22.36
C THR A 57 -9.97 -1.02 -21.04
N PHE A 58 -10.54 -2.23 -21.08
CA PHE A 58 -10.88 -2.98 -19.88
C PHE A 58 -9.66 -3.12 -18.95
N PHE A 59 -8.50 -3.51 -19.50
CA PHE A 59 -7.25 -3.61 -18.74
C PHE A 59 -6.81 -2.26 -18.17
N GLY A 60 -6.86 -1.18 -18.96
CA GLY A 60 -6.49 0.17 -18.53
C GLY A 60 -7.35 0.68 -17.39
N LYS A 61 -8.67 0.46 -17.45
CA LYS A 61 -9.63 0.80 -16.39
C LYS A 61 -9.35 0.01 -15.11
N THR A 62 -9.09 -1.29 -15.21
CA THR A 62 -8.72 -2.13 -14.06
C THR A 62 -7.39 -1.69 -13.45
N ALA A 63 -6.38 -1.40 -14.27
CA ALA A 63 -5.08 -0.91 -13.79
C ALA A 63 -5.19 0.42 -13.03
N ALA A 64 -6.02 1.34 -13.51
CA ALA A 64 -6.27 2.62 -12.85
C ALA A 64 -6.93 2.45 -11.47
N LEU A 65 -7.89 1.51 -11.34
CA LEU A 65 -8.55 1.22 -10.06
C LEU A 65 -7.60 0.65 -9.00
N ILE A 66 -6.57 -0.09 -9.41
CA ILE A 66 -5.58 -0.68 -8.48
C ILE A 66 -4.63 0.39 -7.93
N GLN A 67 -4.34 1.44 -8.72
CA GLN A 67 -3.40 2.50 -8.31
C GLN A 67 -3.98 3.46 -7.27
N SER A 68 -5.30 3.57 -7.13
CA SER A 68 -5.93 4.55 -6.23
C SER A 68 -5.91 4.19 -4.74
N VAL A 69 -5.24 3.10 -4.34
CA VAL A 69 -5.23 2.62 -2.95
C VAL A 69 -3.90 2.97 -2.28
N ASP A 70 -3.79 4.18 -1.77
CA ASP A 70 -2.68 4.62 -0.91
C ASP A 70 -3.23 5.05 0.46
N GLU A 71 -3.66 4.07 1.26
CA GLU A 71 -3.99 4.32 2.66
C GLU A 71 -2.80 4.01 3.56
N MET A 72 -2.54 4.90 4.53
CA MET A 72 -1.59 4.65 5.63
C MET A 72 -1.87 3.28 6.27
N GLY A 73 -0.81 2.48 6.41
CA GLY A 73 -0.86 1.16 7.01
C GLY A 73 -1.40 1.19 8.45
N HIS A 74 -2.10 0.14 8.85
CA HIS A 74 -2.74 0.01 10.15
C HIS A 74 -1.73 0.15 11.31
N PHE A 75 -0.57 -0.52 11.21
CA PHE A 75 0.54 -0.37 12.15
C PHE A 75 1.02 1.08 12.34
N GLN A 76 1.12 1.85 11.25
CA GLN A 76 1.56 3.25 11.32
C GLN A 76 0.55 4.10 12.10
N LYS A 77 -0.75 3.85 11.93
CA LYS A 77 -1.82 4.49 12.71
C LYS A 77 -1.68 4.15 14.21
N ILE A 78 -1.36 2.90 14.55
CA ILE A 78 -1.13 2.48 15.94
C ILE A 78 0.08 3.19 16.55
N ILE A 79 1.23 3.21 15.86
CA ILE A 79 2.42 3.90 16.38
C ILE A 79 2.15 5.39 16.59
N LEU A 80 1.47 6.05 15.64
CA LEU A 80 1.11 7.46 15.79
C LEU A 80 0.21 7.67 17.02
N ARG A 81 -0.76 6.78 17.25
CA ARG A 81 -1.63 6.86 18.42
C ARG A 81 -0.87 6.72 19.74
N ILE A 82 0.08 5.78 19.81
CA ILE A 82 0.97 5.61 20.98
C ILE A 82 1.86 6.85 21.16
N THR A 83 2.42 7.37 20.07
CA THR A 83 3.28 8.55 20.09
C THR A 83 2.53 9.79 20.61
N PHE A 84 1.32 10.03 20.12
CA PHE A 84 0.49 11.13 20.62
C PHE A 84 0.05 10.92 22.07
N GLY A 85 -0.21 9.68 22.48
CA GLY A 85 -0.51 9.35 23.88
C GLY A 85 0.65 9.67 24.83
N LEU A 86 1.87 9.23 24.48
CA LEU A 86 3.10 9.54 25.23
C LEU A 86 3.37 11.04 25.26
N MET A 87 3.26 11.72 24.11
CA MET A 87 3.42 13.18 24.03
C MET A 87 2.45 13.92 24.95
N GLY A 88 1.18 13.51 24.99
CA GLY A 88 0.19 14.09 25.88
C GLY A 88 0.56 13.91 27.36
N LEU A 89 0.98 12.71 27.75
CA LEU A 89 1.45 12.43 29.12
C LEU A 89 2.65 13.30 29.49
N SER A 90 3.59 13.49 28.57
CA SER A 90 4.79 14.28 28.80
C SER A 90 4.51 15.76 28.96
N ILE A 91 3.56 16.31 28.19
CA ILE A 91 3.12 17.70 28.37
C ILE A 91 2.49 17.88 29.75
N VAL A 92 1.68 16.93 30.22
CA VAL A 92 1.09 16.95 31.56
C VAL A 92 2.19 16.88 32.63
N ALA A 93 3.17 15.99 32.49
CA ALA A 93 4.28 15.89 33.43
C ALA A 93 5.10 17.19 33.49
N VAL A 94 5.45 17.75 32.34
CA VAL A 94 6.22 18.99 32.21
C VAL A 94 5.47 20.17 32.84
N SER A 95 4.17 20.29 32.60
CA SER A 95 3.37 21.37 33.18
C SER A 95 3.26 21.27 34.71
N ILE A 96 3.12 20.06 35.25
CA ILE A 96 3.16 19.81 36.71
C ILE A 96 4.53 20.18 37.29
N THR A 97 5.61 19.70 36.67
CA THR A 97 6.98 19.96 37.11
C THR A 97 7.33 21.44 37.07
N LEU A 98 6.99 22.14 35.98
CA LEU A 98 7.23 23.58 35.86
C LEU A 98 6.44 24.36 36.92
N GLY A 99 5.17 24.01 37.14
CA GLY A 99 4.36 24.62 38.20
C GLY A 99 4.97 24.41 39.59
N TYR A 100 5.46 23.20 39.88
CA TYR A 100 6.12 22.88 41.14
C TYR A 100 7.39 23.69 41.36
N LEU A 101 8.27 23.78 40.36
CA LEU A 101 9.55 24.50 40.43
C LEU A 101 9.34 26.02 40.63
N LEU A 102 8.38 26.60 39.90
CA LEU A 102 8.05 28.02 40.06
C LEU A 102 7.48 28.35 41.44
N LEU A 103 6.66 27.46 42.01
CA LEU A 103 6.12 27.63 43.37
C LEU A 103 7.20 27.54 44.47
N HIS A 104 8.30 26.82 44.21
CA HIS A 104 9.42 26.69 45.14
C HIS A 104 10.50 27.77 44.96
N GLY A 105 10.35 28.67 43.98
CA GLY A 105 11.27 29.79 43.77
C GLY A 105 12.59 29.42 43.09
N GLU A 106 12.61 28.31 42.35
CA GLU A 106 13.75 27.89 41.52
C GLU A 106 14.01 28.88 40.36
N ASP A 107 15.24 28.90 39.85
CA ASP A 107 15.58 29.72 38.69
C ASP A 107 14.79 29.24 37.46
N ILE A 108 14.13 30.18 36.79
CA ILE A 108 13.31 29.93 35.60
C ILE A 108 14.15 29.28 34.49
N LEU A 109 15.43 29.66 34.36
CA LEU A 109 16.32 29.09 33.35
C LEU A 109 16.60 27.61 33.62
N GLU A 110 16.85 27.23 34.86
CA GLU A 110 17.07 25.83 35.25
C GLU A 110 15.79 25.00 35.11
N ALA A 111 14.64 25.57 35.50
CA ALA A 111 13.35 24.91 35.35
C ALA A 111 12.99 24.61 33.88
N ILE A 112 13.24 25.57 32.98
CA ILE A 112 13.03 25.38 31.54
C ILE A 112 14.00 24.34 30.98
N ALA A 113 15.29 24.39 31.37
CA ALA A 113 16.27 23.40 30.94
C ALA A 113 15.85 21.97 31.33
N PHE A 114 15.35 21.79 32.55
CA PHE A 114 14.85 20.50 33.03
C PHE A 114 13.63 20.02 32.23
N CYS A 115 12.69 20.92 31.94
CA CYS A 115 11.50 20.60 31.13
C CYS A 115 11.86 20.14 29.71
N VAL A 116 12.87 20.75 29.09
CA VAL A 116 13.36 20.36 27.76
C VAL A 116 13.96 18.94 27.80
N VAL A 117 14.74 18.60 28.83
CA VAL A 117 15.27 17.24 29.01
C VAL A 117 14.14 16.22 29.15
N LEU A 118 13.11 16.53 29.96
CA LEU A 118 11.91 15.69 30.13
C LEU A 118 11.16 15.47 28.80
N LEU A 119 11.00 16.53 28.00
CA LEU A 119 10.37 16.46 26.69
C LEU A 119 11.15 15.55 25.74
N ILE A 120 12.47 15.73 25.64
CA ILE A 120 13.31 14.93 24.74
C ILE A 120 13.30 13.46 25.15
N ALA A 121 13.35 13.17 26.45
CA ALA A 121 13.31 11.79 26.98
C ALA A 121 12.00 11.05 26.65
N SER A 122 10.94 11.78 26.32
CA SER A 122 9.61 11.23 26.13
C SER A 122 9.27 10.81 24.70
N ILE A 123 10.04 11.26 23.70
CA ILE A 123 9.73 10.98 22.29
C ILE A 123 10.33 9.61 21.92
N PRO A 124 9.52 8.61 21.53
CA PRO A 124 9.99 7.25 21.27
C PRO A 124 10.61 7.09 19.86
N ILE A 125 11.62 7.89 19.52
CA ILE A 125 12.26 7.90 18.18
C ILE A 125 12.84 6.52 17.84
N ALA A 126 13.40 5.82 18.84
CA ALA A 126 13.99 4.49 18.66
C ALA A 126 12.96 3.44 18.22
N MET A 127 11.69 3.57 18.62
CA MET A 127 10.65 2.59 18.30
C MET A 127 10.45 2.45 16.78
N GLN A 128 10.43 3.57 16.05
CA GLN A 128 10.28 3.56 14.59
C GLN A 128 11.40 2.75 13.92
N VAL A 129 12.66 3.00 14.32
CA VAL A 129 13.83 2.33 13.75
C VAL A 129 13.82 0.83 14.05
N VAL A 130 13.53 0.45 15.29
CA VAL A 130 13.51 -0.96 15.71
C VAL A 130 12.40 -1.74 15.00
N CYS A 131 11.21 -1.14 14.86
CA CYS A 131 10.09 -1.78 14.17
C CYS A 131 10.40 -2.01 12.69
N THR A 132 10.92 -1.00 11.97
CA THR A 132 11.29 -1.16 10.55
C THR A 132 12.39 -2.20 10.35
N THR A 133 13.39 -2.21 11.23
CA THR A 133 14.50 -3.18 11.16
C THR A 133 14.01 -4.61 11.39
N THR A 134 13.14 -4.80 12.38
CA THR A 134 12.53 -6.12 12.66
C THR A 134 11.66 -6.60 11.49
N MET A 135 10.85 -5.72 10.89
CA MET A 135 10.05 -6.05 9.71
C MET A 135 10.92 -6.40 8.49
N ALA A 136 12.02 -5.68 8.28
CA ALA A 136 12.96 -5.98 7.20
C ALA A 136 13.63 -7.36 7.38
N LEU A 137 13.98 -7.71 8.63
CA LEU A 137 14.50 -9.05 8.93
C LEU A 137 13.44 -10.13 8.68
N GLY A 138 12.19 -9.89 9.09
CA GLY A 138 11.07 -10.78 8.78
C GLY A 138 10.83 -10.95 7.28
N CYS A 139 10.92 -9.86 6.50
CA CYS A 139 10.85 -9.93 5.04
C CYS A 139 11.94 -10.82 4.45
N ARG A 140 13.17 -10.71 4.98
CA ARG A 140 14.28 -11.55 4.52
C ARG A 140 14.02 -13.03 4.82
N MET A 141 13.54 -13.35 6.02
CA MET A 141 13.19 -14.73 6.39
C MET A 141 12.08 -15.30 5.49
N LEU A 142 11.06 -14.49 5.17
CA LEU A 142 9.99 -14.90 4.25
C LEU A 142 10.50 -15.08 2.82
N ALA A 143 11.41 -14.23 2.37
CA ALA A 143 12.02 -14.34 1.04
C ALA A 143 12.85 -15.63 0.90
N ASP A 144 13.56 -16.04 1.96
CA ASP A 144 14.29 -17.31 2.01
C ASP A 144 13.33 -18.52 1.85
N GLU A 145 12.09 -18.40 2.31
CA GLU A 145 10.99 -19.37 2.14
C GLU A 145 10.17 -19.15 0.84
N LYS A 146 10.69 -18.39 -0.13
CA LYS A 146 10.05 -18.07 -1.42
C LYS A 146 8.76 -17.24 -1.33
N ALA A 147 8.52 -16.55 -0.22
CA ALA A 147 7.44 -15.59 -0.05
C ALA A 147 7.98 -14.15 -0.15
N ILE A 148 7.80 -13.51 -1.31
CA ILE A 148 8.32 -12.15 -1.55
C ILE A 148 7.34 -11.11 -1.03
N VAL A 149 7.79 -10.29 -0.07
CA VAL A 149 7.04 -9.16 0.48
C VAL A 149 7.41 -7.89 -0.27
N THR A 150 6.46 -7.30 -0.99
CA THR A 150 6.69 -6.05 -1.74
C THR A 150 6.52 -4.78 -0.89
N ARG A 151 5.79 -4.87 0.23
CA ARG A 151 5.58 -3.77 1.19
C ARG A 151 5.77 -4.27 2.62
N LEU A 152 6.60 -3.62 3.43
CA LEU A 152 6.86 -4.00 4.83
C LEU A 152 5.57 -4.08 5.67
N THR A 153 4.61 -3.19 5.39
CA THR A 153 3.30 -3.16 6.03
C THR A 153 2.47 -4.43 5.78
N SER A 154 2.72 -5.15 4.69
CA SER A 154 1.98 -6.37 4.36
C SER A 154 2.28 -7.52 5.33
N ILE A 155 3.45 -7.54 6.00
CA ILE A 155 3.75 -8.54 7.04
C ILE A 155 2.80 -8.38 8.23
N GLU A 156 2.51 -7.14 8.63
CA GLU A 156 1.59 -6.88 9.75
C GLU A 156 0.16 -7.24 9.39
N GLN A 157 -0.27 -6.94 8.16
CA GLN A 157 -1.64 -7.21 7.71
C GLN A 157 -1.93 -8.71 7.49
N LEU A 158 -0.89 -9.54 7.38
CA LEU A 158 -1.00 -11.00 7.22
C LEU A 158 -1.15 -11.75 8.55
N ALA A 159 -0.69 -11.16 9.65
CA ALA A 159 -0.70 -11.74 10.99
C ALA A 159 -2.05 -11.55 11.69
#